data_AF-A0A956TYW4-F1
#
_entry.id   AF-A0A956TYW4-F1
#
_cell.length_a   1.000
_cell.length_b   1.000
_cell.length_c   1.000
_cell.angle_alpha   90.00
_cell.angle_beta   90.00
_cell.angle_gamma   90.00
#
_symmetry.space_group_name_H-M   'P 1'
#
loop_
_entity.id
_entity.type
_entity.pdbx_description
1 polymer ?
#
loop_
_entity_poly.entity_id
_entity_poly.type
_entity_poly.pdbx_seq_one_letter_code
_entity_poly.pdbx_strand_id
1 'polypeptide(L)'
;QCHSRRSEIAEDYFHGKSLLDSYIPSLLDEGVYYPDGQIQAEDYEYGSFVQSKMYHQGVSCSDCHNPHSLELRAEGNALCGQCHSAEKYDTPVHHNHKAGSAGASCAACHMPETMYMQIDGRRDHSIRIPRPDLTVEIGVPNACGKCHT
;
A
#
# COMPACT_ATOMS: atom_id res chain seq x y z
N GLN A 1 1.38 -8.60 13.38
CA GLN A 1 0.52 -9.76 13.69
C GLN A 1 -0.83 -9.63 13.01
N CYS A 2 -1.64 -8.62 13.32
CA CYS A 2 -3.06 -8.61 12.92
C CYS A 2 -3.33 -8.19 11.47
N HIS A 3 -2.57 -7.23 10.95
CA HIS A 3 -2.76 -6.60 9.62
C HIS A 3 -2.22 -7.44 8.46
N SER A 4 -2.48 -8.75 8.48
CA SER A 4 -2.10 -9.66 7.42
C SER A 4 -3.11 -10.78 7.27
N ARG A 5 -3.46 -11.12 6.03
CA ARG A 5 -4.11 -12.40 5.74
C ARG A 5 -3.08 -13.51 5.92
N ARG A 6 -3.36 -14.44 6.84
CA ARG A 6 -2.37 -15.42 7.32
C ARG A 6 -3.04 -16.70 7.80
N SER A 7 -2.25 -17.77 7.85
CA SER A 7 -2.56 -18.99 8.59
C SER A 7 -1.77 -19.03 9.89
N GLU A 8 -2.36 -19.55 10.95
CA GLU A 8 -1.70 -19.77 12.24
C GLU A 8 -1.02 -21.14 12.25
N ILE A 9 0.21 -21.20 12.75
CA ILE A 9 1.03 -22.43 12.81
C ILE A 9 1.54 -22.76 14.21
N ALA A 10 1.35 -21.86 15.17
CA ALA A 10 1.63 -22.09 16.58
C ALA A 10 0.61 -21.33 17.44
N GLU A 11 0.14 -21.96 18.52
CA GLU A 11 -0.85 -21.39 19.45
C GLU A 11 -0.26 -20.23 20.27
N ASP A 12 1.02 -20.33 20.63
CA ASP A 12 1.70 -19.31 21.42
C ASP A 12 2.33 -18.24 20.52
N TYR A 13 1.85 -17.00 20.65
CA TYR A 13 2.49 -15.83 20.07
C TYR A 13 3.27 -15.06 21.15
N PHE A 14 4.52 -14.73 20.82
CA PHE A 14 5.38 -13.91 21.67
C PHE A 14 5.70 -12.58 21.00
N HIS A 15 5.32 -11.48 21.65
CA HIS A 15 5.66 -10.14 21.19
C HIS A 15 7.17 -9.97 21.04
N GLY A 16 7.59 -9.34 19.93
CA GLY A 16 9.01 -9.12 19.61
C GLY A 16 9.72 -10.31 18.95
N LYS A 17 9.02 -11.44 18.75
CA LYS A 17 9.49 -12.54 17.90
C LYS A 17 9.08 -12.32 16.45
N SER A 18 9.63 -13.15 15.55
CA SER A 18 9.29 -13.07 14.13
C SER A 18 7.81 -13.39 13.95
N LEU A 19 7.16 -12.70 13.02
CA LEU A 19 5.79 -13.07 12.62
C LEU A 19 5.74 -14.53 12.15
N LEU A 20 6.81 -14.98 11.49
CA LEU A 20 6.93 -16.32 10.90
C LEU A 20 7.09 -17.44 11.94
N ASP A 21 7.30 -17.09 13.21
CA ASP A 21 7.38 -18.10 14.28
C ASP A 21 5.98 -18.62 14.66
N SER A 22 4.93 -17.84 14.43
CA SER A 22 3.54 -18.19 14.79
C SER A 22 2.57 -18.16 13.60
N TYR A 23 2.92 -17.47 12.50
CA TYR A 23 2.01 -17.28 11.36
C TYR A 23 2.72 -17.40 10.01
N ILE A 24 1.99 -17.91 9.02
CA ILE A 24 2.38 -17.87 7.61
C ILE A 24 1.50 -16.84 6.90
N PRO A 25 2.03 -15.66 6.51
CA PRO A 25 1.32 -14.72 5.65
C PRO A 25 0.95 -15.37 4.31
N SER A 26 -0.15 -14.94 3.72
CA SER A 26 -0.54 -15.38 2.37
C SER A 26 0.52 -14.99 1.37
N LEU A 27 0.84 -15.92 0.46
CA LEU A 27 1.76 -15.68 -0.64
C LEU A 27 1.02 -14.96 -1.79
N LEU A 28 1.73 -14.71 -2.89
CA LEU A 28 1.17 -14.17 -4.13
C LEU A 28 0.33 -15.22 -4.86
N ASP A 29 -0.74 -15.66 -4.22
CA ASP A 29 -1.65 -16.66 -4.72
C ASP A 29 -2.75 -16.04 -5.59
N GLU A 30 -3.17 -16.79 -6.61
CA GLU A 30 -4.24 -16.40 -7.53
C GLU A 30 -5.54 -16.16 -6.77
N GLY A 31 -6.24 -15.07 -7.11
CA GLY A 31 -7.47 -14.66 -6.44
C GLY A 31 -7.26 -13.89 -5.14
N VAL A 32 -6.03 -13.81 -4.64
CA VAL A 32 -5.64 -12.88 -3.56
C VAL A 32 -4.91 -11.67 -4.14
N TYR A 33 -4.02 -11.90 -5.11
CA TYR A 33 -3.28 -10.87 -5.82
C TYR A 33 -3.52 -10.93 -7.33
N TYR A 34 -3.45 -9.78 -7.98
CA TYR A 34 -3.31 -9.69 -9.43
C TYR A 34 -1.95 -10.26 -9.89
N PRO A 35 -1.79 -10.63 -11.17
CA PRO A 35 -0.53 -11.19 -11.68
C PRO A 35 0.71 -10.29 -11.51
N ASP A 36 0.53 -8.98 -11.37
CA ASP A 36 1.61 -8.04 -11.09
C ASP A 36 1.86 -7.86 -9.58
N GLY A 37 1.14 -8.59 -8.73
CA GLY A 37 1.21 -8.57 -7.27
C GLY A 37 0.38 -7.46 -6.61
N GLN A 38 -0.45 -6.71 -7.35
CA GLN A 38 -1.38 -5.76 -6.72
C GLN A 38 -2.41 -6.54 -5.89
N ILE A 39 -2.86 -5.96 -4.79
CA ILE A 39 -3.94 -6.56 -3.98
C ILE A 39 -5.21 -6.72 -4.83
N GLN A 40 -5.76 -7.93 -4.89
CA GLN A 40 -7.01 -8.24 -5.62
C GLN A 40 -8.18 -8.50 -4.67
N ALA A 41 -7.99 -9.39 -3.70
CA ALA A 41 -8.95 -9.62 -2.63
C ALA A 41 -8.43 -9.01 -1.32
N GLU A 42 -9.24 -9.06 -0.27
CA GLU A 42 -8.80 -8.58 1.04
C GLU A 42 -7.61 -9.43 1.54
N ASP A 43 -6.44 -8.78 1.65
CA ASP A 43 -5.21 -9.36 2.21
C ASP A 43 -4.62 -8.54 3.38
N TYR A 44 -5.34 -7.49 3.81
CA TYR A 44 -4.90 -6.45 4.74
C TYR A 44 -3.75 -5.61 4.15
N GLU A 45 -2.76 -5.24 4.95
CA GLU A 45 -1.76 -4.25 4.55
C GLU A 45 -0.33 -4.82 4.52
N TYR A 46 -0.02 -5.79 5.40
CA TYR A 46 1.33 -6.30 5.55
C TYR A 46 1.86 -7.04 4.32
N GLY A 47 1.03 -7.90 3.69
CA GLY A 47 1.46 -8.68 2.53
C GLY A 47 1.85 -7.78 1.36
N SER A 48 1.08 -6.72 1.13
CA SER A 48 1.41 -5.67 0.17
C SER A 48 2.62 -4.84 0.61
N PHE A 49 2.73 -4.45 1.88
CA PHE A 49 3.84 -3.64 2.38
C PHE A 49 5.20 -4.33 2.30
N VAL A 50 5.29 -5.63 2.59
CA VAL A 50 6.57 -6.36 2.52
C VAL A 50 7.14 -6.48 1.10
N GLN A 51 6.30 -6.29 0.07
CA GLN A 51 6.74 -6.22 -1.32
C GLN A 51 7.30 -4.85 -1.70
N SER A 52 7.09 -3.83 -0.86
CA SER A 52 7.49 -2.45 -1.16
C SER A 52 9.00 -2.28 -1.04
N LYS A 53 9.54 -1.37 -1.86
CA LYS A 53 10.93 -0.93 -1.72
C LYS A 53 11.19 -0.33 -0.34
N MET A 54 10.19 0.32 0.26
CA MET A 54 10.29 0.96 1.57
C MET A 54 10.56 -0.06 2.67
N TYR A 55 9.82 -1.17 2.69
CA TYR A 55 10.05 -2.27 3.63
C TYR A 55 11.47 -2.83 3.52
N HIS A 56 11.96 -3.04 2.29
CA HIS A 56 13.33 -3.50 2.05
C HIS A 56 14.42 -2.47 2.40
N GLN A 57 14.06 -1.21 2.65
CA GLN A 57 14.95 -0.17 3.17
C GLN A 57 14.79 0.05 4.68
N GLY A 58 14.06 -0.83 5.37
CA GLY A 58 13.89 -0.80 6.82
C GLY A 58 12.77 0.13 7.32
N VAL A 59 11.95 0.68 6.42
CA VAL A 59 10.75 1.43 6.81
C VAL A 59 9.71 0.48 7.39
N SER A 60 9.07 0.92 8.46
CA SER A 60 8.08 0.19 9.24
C SER A 60 6.74 0.93 9.25
N CYS A 61 5.68 0.24 9.70
CA CYS A 61 4.35 0.84 9.84
C CYS A 61 4.39 2.10 10.74
N SER A 62 5.23 2.07 11.78
CA SER A 62 5.37 3.15 12.76
C SER A 62 6.10 4.39 12.25
N ASP A 63 6.68 4.35 11.05
CA ASP A 63 7.25 5.54 10.40
C ASP A 63 6.17 6.40 9.73
N CYS A 64 5.00 5.80 9.44
CA CYS A 64 3.84 6.50 8.88
C CYS A 64 2.71 6.68 9.90
N HIS A 65 2.46 5.66 10.73
CA HIS A 65 1.39 5.65 11.72
C HIS A 65 1.92 5.83 13.14
N ASN A 66 1.16 6.52 13.98
CA ASN A 66 1.37 6.53 15.42
C ASN A 66 0.76 5.27 16.04
N PRO A 67 1.54 4.38 16.68
CA PRO A 67 1.01 3.13 17.24
C PRO A 67 0.06 3.34 18.43
N HIS A 68 0.01 4.53 19.03
CA HIS A 68 -0.87 4.83 20.18
C HIS A 68 -2.16 5.53 19.79
N SER A 69 -2.11 6.47 18.83
CA SER A 69 -3.32 7.20 18.38
C SER A 69 -3.92 6.61 17.10
N LEU A 70 -3.20 5.75 16.38
CA LEU A 70 -3.52 5.23 15.05
C LEU A 70 -3.56 6.28 13.93
N GLU A 71 -3.37 7.55 14.28
CA GLU A 71 -3.30 8.65 13.33
C GLU A 71 -2.02 8.61 12.50
N LEU A 72 -2.05 9.28 11.35
CA LEU A 72 -0.87 9.51 10.54
C LEU A 72 0.08 10.48 11.25
N ARG A 73 1.39 10.29 11.06
CA ARG A 73 2.40 11.21 11.61
C ARG A 73 2.40 12.59 10.97
N ALA A 74 1.90 12.69 9.74
CA ALA A 74 1.71 13.93 9.01
C ALA A 74 0.54 13.80 8.03
N GLU A 75 -0.03 14.94 7.65
CA GLU A 75 -1.21 15.00 6.81
C GLU A 75 -0.88 15.02 5.31
N GLY A 76 -1.68 14.32 4.52
CA GLY A 76 -1.58 14.32 3.05
C GLY A 76 -0.17 14.01 2.51
N ASN A 77 0.27 14.80 1.53
CA ASN A 77 1.57 14.60 0.86
C ASN A 77 2.76 14.82 1.82
N ALA A 78 2.57 15.55 2.93
CA ALA A 78 3.64 15.75 3.90
C ALA A 78 4.09 14.44 4.56
N LEU A 79 3.23 13.43 4.63
CA LEU A 79 3.59 12.09 5.12
C LEU A 79 4.67 11.44 4.27
N CYS A 80 4.49 11.46 2.95
CA CYS A 80 5.48 10.98 1.97
C CYS A 80 6.70 11.91 1.97
N GLY A 81 6.47 13.20 2.17
CA GLY A 81 7.45 14.29 2.24
C GLY A 81 8.52 14.12 3.32
N GLN A 82 8.27 13.30 4.35
CA GLN A 82 9.24 12.98 5.39
C GLN A 82 10.53 12.35 4.83
N CYS A 83 10.42 11.64 3.70
CA CYS A 83 11.57 11.00 3.03
C CYS A 83 11.70 11.40 1.55
N HIS A 84 10.59 11.68 0.87
CA HIS A 84 10.57 12.06 -0.54
C HIS A 84 10.51 13.58 -0.68
N SER A 85 11.59 14.19 -1.19
CA SER A 85 11.66 15.65 -1.38
C SER A 85 10.43 16.21 -2.14
N ALA A 86 9.67 17.08 -1.47
CA ALA A 86 8.49 17.72 -2.03
C ALA A 86 8.82 18.56 -3.29
N GLU A 87 9.96 19.25 -3.28
CA GLU A 87 10.45 20.03 -4.43
C GLU A 87 10.65 19.19 -5.70
N LYS A 88 10.85 17.87 -5.52
CA LYS A 88 11.01 16.93 -6.63
C LYS A 88 9.70 16.20 -6.97
N TYR A 89 8.98 15.71 -5.97
CA TYR A 89 7.87 14.77 -6.17
C TYR A 89 6.48 15.39 -5.98
N ASP A 90 6.33 16.41 -5.12
CA ASP A 90 5.05 17.10 -4.93
C ASP A 90 4.94 18.31 -5.86
N THR A 91 5.14 18.05 -7.16
CA THR A 91 5.10 19.09 -8.19
C THR A 91 4.19 18.68 -9.35
N PRO A 92 3.55 19.65 -10.02
CA PRO A 92 2.73 19.37 -11.21
C PRO A 92 3.48 18.63 -12.32
N VAL A 93 4.81 18.72 -12.37
CA VAL A 93 5.65 17.99 -13.33
C VAL A 93 5.72 16.50 -13.00
N HIS A 94 5.74 16.14 -11.70
CA HIS A 94 5.77 14.73 -11.29
C HIS A 94 4.40 14.09 -11.35
N HIS A 95 3.39 14.72 -10.72
CA HIS A 95 2.06 14.11 -10.61
C HIS A 95 1.14 14.46 -11.80
N ASN A 96 1.53 15.37 -12.71
CA ASN A 96 0.79 15.71 -13.95
C ASN A 96 -0.66 16.20 -13.73
N HIS A 97 -0.94 16.73 -12.53
CA HIS A 97 -2.25 17.26 -12.17
C HIS A 97 -2.15 18.70 -11.69
N LYS A 98 -3.28 19.40 -11.57
CA LYS A 98 -3.32 20.72 -10.93
C LYS A 98 -2.98 20.56 -9.45
N ALA A 99 -2.14 21.45 -8.92
CA ALA A 99 -1.82 21.47 -7.49
C ALA A 99 -3.10 21.55 -6.63
N GLY A 100 -3.16 20.76 -5.56
CA GLY A 100 -4.32 20.66 -4.67
C GLY A 100 -5.53 19.89 -5.23
N SER A 101 -5.45 19.33 -6.43
CA SER A 101 -6.48 18.40 -6.92
C SER A 101 -6.35 17.01 -6.28
N ALA A 102 -7.41 16.20 -6.35
CA ALA A 102 -7.37 14.83 -5.83
C ALA A 102 -6.25 13.98 -6.47
N GLY A 103 -5.99 14.17 -7.77
CA GLY A 103 -4.89 13.50 -8.48
C GLY A 103 -3.49 13.97 -8.08
N ALA A 104 -3.35 15.11 -7.42
CA ALA A 104 -2.06 15.57 -6.90
C ALA A 104 -1.67 14.88 -5.58
N SER A 105 -2.55 14.09 -4.96
CA SER A 105 -2.21 13.34 -3.76
C SER A 105 -1.30 12.16 -4.10
N CYS A 106 -0.18 12.03 -3.38
CA CYS A 106 0.73 10.88 -3.52
C CYS A 106 -0.03 9.55 -3.35
N ALA A 107 -0.90 9.49 -2.34
CA ALA A 107 -1.68 8.30 -2.02
C ALA A 107 -2.74 7.98 -3.09
N ALA A 108 -3.21 8.94 -3.89
CA ALA A 108 -4.17 8.66 -4.95
C ALA A 108 -3.59 7.73 -6.04
N CYS A 109 -2.29 7.88 -6.32
CA CYS A 109 -1.60 7.12 -7.35
C CYS A 109 -0.82 5.93 -6.78
N HIS A 110 -0.08 6.14 -5.69
CA HIS A 110 0.81 5.12 -5.12
C HIS A 110 0.12 4.18 -4.13
N MET A 111 -1.02 4.60 -3.55
CA MET A 111 -1.79 3.80 -2.58
C MET A 111 -3.27 3.78 -2.96
N PRO A 112 -3.61 3.30 -4.17
CA PRO A 112 -4.97 3.36 -4.68
C PRO A 112 -5.93 2.61 -3.75
N GLU A 113 -7.11 3.19 -3.53
CA GLU A 113 -8.12 2.63 -2.62
C GLU A 113 -9.05 1.66 -3.36
N THR A 114 -9.30 0.50 -2.76
CA THR A 114 -10.23 -0.52 -3.25
C THR A 114 -11.26 -0.81 -2.16
N MET A 115 -12.54 -0.90 -2.55
CA MET A 115 -13.64 -1.23 -1.65
C MET A 115 -13.74 -2.75 -1.51
N TYR A 116 -13.49 -3.25 -0.31
CA TYR A 116 -13.68 -4.65 0.06
C TYR A 116 -14.99 -4.82 0.82
N MET A 117 -15.63 -5.97 0.59
CA MET A 117 -16.91 -6.34 1.22
C MET A 117 -18.01 -5.27 1.10
N GLN A 118 -17.92 -4.40 0.09
CA GLN A 118 -18.83 -3.27 -0.20
C GLN A 118 -18.92 -2.17 0.87
N ILE A 119 -18.16 -2.26 1.97
CA ILE A 119 -18.27 -1.31 3.09
C ILE A 119 -16.92 -0.80 3.60
N ASP A 120 -15.81 -1.41 3.21
CA ASP A 120 -14.49 -1.11 3.75
C ASP A 120 -13.53 -0.68 2.64
N GLY A 121 -13.21 0.61 2.60
CA GLY A 121 -12.26 1.18 1.65
C GLY A 121 -10.84 1.07 2.19
N ARG A 122 -9.97 0.34 1.48
CA ARG A 122 -8.58 0.15 1.90
C ARG A 122 -7.59 0.55 0.84
N ARG A 123 -6.51 1.18 1.30
CA ARG A 123 -5.40 1.61 0.46
C ARG A 123 -4.36 0.50 0.32
N ASP A 124 -3.91 0.28 -0.90
CA ASP A 124 -2.79 -0.62 -1.17
C ASP A 124 -1.49 -0.07 -0.54
N HIS A 125 -0.85 -0.87 0.32
CA HIS A 125 0.38 -0.52 1.02
C HIS A 125 1.66 -0.99 0.31
N SER A 126 1.56 -1.51 -0.91
CA SER A 126 2.72 -1.82 -1.74
C SER A 126 3.43 -0.56 -2.28
N ILE A 127 2.75 0.60 -2.25
CA ILE A 127 3.29 1.95 -2.53
C ILE A 127 3.99 1.99 -3.90
N ARG A 128 3.33 1.41 -4.90
CA ARG A 128 3.91 1.14 -6.22
C ARG A 128 3.90 2.36 -7.11
N ILE A 129 4.86 2.41 -8.03
CA ILE A 129 4.80 3.35 -9.15
C ILE A 129 3.67 2.87 -10.08
N PRO A 130 2.70 3.72 -10.46
CA PRO A 130 1.62 3.33 -11.38
C PRO A 130 2.18 2.81 -12.71
N ARG A 131 1.67 1.66 -13.17
CA ARG A 131 2.08 0.98 -14.41
C ARG A 131 0.89 0.77 -15.35
N PRO A 132 0.37 1.84 -15.99
CA PRO A 132 -0.76 1.73 -16.94
C PRO A 132 -0.43 0.86 -18.16
N ASP A 133 0.85 0.66 -18.46
CA ASP A 133 1.32 -0.28 -19.47
C ASP A 133 0.95 -1.75 -19.13
N LEU A 134 1.00 -2.15 -17.86
CA LEU A 134 0.59 -3.50 -17.44
C LEU A 134 -0.92 -3.70 -17.56
N THR A 135 -1.72 -2.64 -17.44
CA THR A 135 -3.16 -2.73 -17.75
C THR A 135 -3.40 -3.11 -19.20
N VAL A 136 -2.61 -2.56 -20.13
CA VAL A 136 -2.74 -2.88 -21.57
C VAL A 136 -2.23 -4.29 -21.87
N GLU A 137 -1.12 -4.70 -21.25
CA GLU A 137 -0.47 -5.97 -21.56
C GLU A 137 -1.20 -7.19 -20.97
N ILE A 138 -1.60 -7.10 -19.70
CA ILE A 138 -2.10 -8.25 -18.92
C ILE A 138 -3.44 -7.98 -18.22
N GLY A 139 -4.07 -6.82 -18.45
CA GLY A 139 -5.42 -6.53 -17.95
C GLY A 139 -5.53 -6.22 -16.45
N VAL A 140 -4.42 -5.95 -15.76
CA VAL A 140 -4.44 -5.56 -14.33
C VAL A 140 -4.91 -4.12 -14.13
N PRO A 141 -5.56 -3.76 -13.01
CA PRO A 141 -5.97 -2.38 -12.77
C PRO A 141 -4.77 -1.43 -12.66
N ASN A 142 -5.00 -0.14 -12.87
CA ASN A 142 -4.03 0.91 -12.56
C ASN A 142 -4.73 2.11 -11.92
N ALA A 143 -3.96 2.91 -11.17
CA ALA A 143 -4.49 4.05 -10.44
C ALA A 143 -5.06 5.16 -11.37
N CYS A 144 -4.48 5.36 -12.57
CA CYS A 144 -4.93 6.38 -13.50
C CYS A 144 -6.35 6.07 -14.02
N GLY A 145 -6.61 4.80 -14.35
CA GLY A 145 -7.90 4.32 -14.84
C GLY A 145 -9.06 4.45 -13.84
N LYS A 146 -8.76 4.66 -12.55
CA LYS A 146 -9.79 4.95 -11.53
C LYS A 146 -10.39 6.36 -11.70
N CYS A 147 -9.68 7.27 -12.37
CA CYS A 147 -10.11 8.65 -12.58
C CYS A 147 -10.30 9.00 -14.08
N HIS A 148 -9.65 8.26 -14.98
CA HIS A 148 -9.61 8.53 -16.42
C HIS A 148 -10.15 7.34 -17.21
N THR A 149 -11.44 7.41 -17.57
CA THR A 149 -12.17 6.43 -18.40
C THR A 149 -12.09 6.75 -19.88
#